data_AF-A0A0C9Z1K4-F1
#
_entry.id   AF-A0A0C9Z1K4-F1
#
_cell.length_a   1.000
_cell.length_b   1.000
_cell.length_c   1.000
_cell.angle_alpha   90.00
_cell.angle_beta   90.00
_cell.angle_gamma   90.00
#
_symmetry.space_group_name_H-M   'P 1'
#
loop_
_entity.id
_entity.type
_entity.pdbx_description
1 polymer ?
#
loop_
_entity_poly.entity_id
_entity_poly.type
_entity_poly.pdbx_seq_one_letter_code
_entity_poly.pdbx_strand_id
1 'polypeptide(L)'
;MTRQLAKQRRDNGDFDLTLRWIPGHEGVQGNEHADQEAKKAANGQHQNSPNQELPQYLRNGQLLCSAAALKAAHKNKSRAHWKTIWEKSPRYARTRTIDPSMPSSNF
;
A
#
# COMPACT_ATOMS: atom_id res chain seq x y z
N MET A 1 -1.68 -12.79 -17.31
CA MET A 1 -1.77 -13.76 -16.19
C MET A 1 -0.50 -14.58 -16.18
N THR A 2 0.25 -14.48 -15.09
CA THR A 2 1.71 -14.59 -14.99
C THR A 2 2.25 -16.03 -15.18
N ARG A 3 3.27 -16.16 -16.04
CA ARG A 3 3.96 -17.40 -16.46
C ARG A 3 4.41 -18.36 -15.33
N GLN A 4 4.38 -17.92 -14.08
CA GLN A 4 4.90 -18.64 -12.92
C GLN A 4 3.94 -19.74 -12.41
N LEU A 5 2.62 -19.51 -12.46
CA LEU A 5 1.61 -20.50 -12.07
C LEU A 5 1.54 -21.69 -13.05
N ALA A 6 1.77 -21.41 -14.34
CA ALA A 6 1.77 -22.44 -15.39
C ALA A 6 2.99 -23.37 -15.30
N LYS A 7 4.11 -22.91 -14.73
CA LYS A 7 5.32 -23.71 -14.53
C LYS A 7 5.15 -24.71 -13.39
N GLN A 8 4.54 -24.31 -12.27
CA GLN A 8 4.34 -25.20 -11.12
C GLN A 8 3.40 -26.39 -11.40
N ARG A 9 2.42 -26.23 -12.30
CA ARG A 9 1.53 -27.35 -12.71
C ARG A 9 2.23 -28.44 -13.51
N ARG A 10 3.36 -28.16 -14.15
CA ARG A 10 4.09 -29.16 -14.97
C ARG A 10 5.00 -30.06 -14.14
N ASP A 11 5.48 -29.57 -13.01
CA ASP A 11 6.50 -30.25 -12.20
C ASP A 11 5.90 -31.00 -10.98
N ASN A 12 4.71 -30.63 -10.50
CA ASN A 12 3.99 -31.34 -9.43
C ASN A 12 2.65 -31.85 -9.94
N GLY A 13 2.58 -33.13 -10.29
CA GLY A 13 1.38 -33.78 -10.88
C GLY A 13 0.13 -33.82 -9.98
N ASP A 14 0.20 -33.33 -8.75
CA ASP A 14 -0.86 -33.46 -7.75
C ASP A 14 -1.09 -32.20 -6.89
N PHE A 15 -0.90 -31.01 -7.47
CA PHE A 15 -1.22 -29.75 -6.79
C PHE A 15 -2.56 -29.18 -7.31
N ASP A 16 -3.60 -29.28 -6.49
CA ASP A 16 -4.88 -28.62 -6.73
C ASP A 16 -4.90 -27.21 -6.10
N LEU A 17 -5.33 -26.22 -6.88
CA LEU A 17 -5.42 -24.82 -6.47
C LEU A 17 -6.81 -24.30 -6.75
N THR A 18 -7.58 -24.06 -5.68
CA THR A 18 -8.86 -23.38 -5.76
C THR A 18 -8.69 -21.89 -5.42
N LEU A 19 -9.14 -21.01 -6.30
CA LEU A 19 -9.18 -19.56 -6.07
C LEU A 19 -10.59 -19.15 -5.63
N ARG A 20 -10.70 -18.34 -4.57
CA ARG A 20 -11.97 -17.79 -4.09
C ARG A 20 -11.85 -16.29 -3.89
N TRP A 21 -12.85 -15.57 -4.37
CA TRP A 21 -13.02 -14.16 -4.06
C TRP A 21 -13.78 -14.03 -2.76
N ILE A 22 -13.30 -13.15 -1.89
CA ILE A 22 -13.92 -12.86 -0.61
C ILE A 22 -14.15 -11.35 -0.51
N PRO A 23 -15.24 -10.92 0.14
CA PRO A 23 -15.46 -9.53 0.40
C PRO A 23 -14.39 -8.99 1.36
N GLY A 24 -13.92 -7.78 1.08
CA GLY A 24 -12.95 -7.10 1.94
C GLY A 24 -13.62 -6.56 3.21
N HIS A 25 -12.91 -6.56 4.33
CA HIS A 25 -13.36 -5.98 5.61
C HIS A 25 -14.59 -6.63 6.25
N GLU A 26 -14.93 -7.87 5.88
CA GLU A 26 -16.06 -8.62 6.44
C GLU A 26 -15.69 -9.58 7.59
N GLY A 27 -14.58 -9.37 8.30
CA GLY A 27 -14.24 -10.22 9.46
C GLY A 27 -13.60 -11.58 9.11
N VAL A 28 -13.23 -11.82 7.85
CA VAL A 28 -12.60 -13.10 7.46
C VAL A 28 -11.18 -13.15 8.01
N GLN A 29 -11.00 -13.80 9.16
CA GLN A 29 -9.78 -13.80 9.96
C GLN A 29 -8.49 -13.99 9.14
N GLY A 30 -8.44 -14.98 8.23
CA GLY A 30 -7.25 -15.25 7.41
C GLY A 30 -6.92 -14.11 6.44
N ASN A 31 -7.94 -13.49 5.85
CA ASN A 31 -7.77 -12.34 4.97
C ASN A 31 -7.37 -11.09 5.73
N GLU A 32 -7.96 -10.87 6.90
CA GLU A 32 -7.62 -9.73 7.75
C GLU A 32 -6.18 -9.82 8.26
N HIS A 33 -5.74 -11.02 8.65
CA HIS A 33 -4.36 -11.24 9.05
C HIS A 33 -3.40 -10.99 7.88
N ALA A 34 -3.72 -11.49 6.68
CA ALA A 34 -2.92 -11.24 5.48
C ALA A 34 -2.85 -9.74 5.13
N ASP A 35 -3.96 -9.01 5.22
CA ASP A 35 -4.01 -7.56 5.00
C ASP A 35 -3.20 -6.78 6.05
N GLN A 36 -3.26 -7.19 7.32
CA GLN A 36 -2.46 -6.61 8.40
C GLN A 36 -0.95 -6.77 8.14
N GLU A 37 -0.50 -7.97 7.79
CA GLU A 37 0.92 -8.21 7.48
C GLU A 37 1.37 -7.48 6.21
N ALA A 38 0.51 -7.42 5.18
CA ALA A 38 0.79 -6.64 3.97
C ALA A 38 0.95 -5.14 4.28
N LYS A 39 0.10 -4.58 5.16
CA LYS A 39 0.22 -3.19 5.62
C LYS A 39 1.49 -2.96 6.43
N LYS A 40 1.87 -3.89 7.31
CA LYS A 40 3.12 -3.81 8.07
C LYS A 40 4.33 -3.79 7.14
N ALA A 41 4.41 -4.72 6.18
CA ALA A 41 5.47 -4.77 5.19
C ALA A 41 5.55 -3.47 4.35
N ALA A 42 4.40 -2.86 4.04
CA ALA A 42 4.34 -1.60 3.29
C ALA A 42 4.79 -0.36 4.09
N ASN A 43 4.83 -0.41 5.43
CA ASN A 43 5.16 0.73 6.28
C ASN A 43 6.67 1.07 6.30
N GLY A 44 7.54 0.21 5.78
CA GLY A 44 8.96 0.51 5.65
C GLY A 44 9.84 -0.73 5.61
N GLN A 45 11.08 -0.57 5.13
CA GLN A 45 12.00 -1.69 4.97
C GLN A 45 12.32 -2.42 6.28
N HIS A 46 12.29 -1.72 7.42
CA HIS A 46 12.54 -2.32 8.72
C HIS A 46 11.41 -3.24 9.21
N GLN A 47 10.21 -3.14 8.63
CA GLN A 47 9.06 -4.00 8.96
C GLN A 47 9.00 -5.25 8.08
N ASN A 48 9.86 -5.34 7.06
CA ASN A 48 9.93 -6.53 6.22
C ASN A 48 10.68 -7.65 6.92
N SER A 49 10.34 -8.89 6.57
CA SER A 49 11.14 -10.05 6.94
C SER A 49 12.58 -9.89 6.44
N PRO A 50 13.57 -10.45 7.15
CA PRO A 50 14.94 -10.53 6.68
C PRO A 50 15.03 -11.12 5.27
N ASN A 51 15.97 -10.63 4.45
CA ASN A 51 16.17 -11.12 3.08
C ASN A 51 16.34 -12.64 2.98
N GLN A 52 16.91 -13.27 4.01
CA GLN A 52 17.13 -14.73 4.05
C GLN A 52 15.81 -15.53 4.19
N GLU A 53 14.76 -14.91 4.72
CA GLU A 53 13.44 -15.52 4.93
C GLU A 53 12.50 -15.28 3.74
N LEU A 54 12.77 -14.25 2.92
CA LEU A 54 11.95 -13.96 1.75
C LEU A 54 12.08 -15.07 0.69
N PRO A 55 11.05 -15.32 -0.13
CA PRO A 55 11.19 -16.15 -1.33
C PRO A 55 12.28 -15.63 -2.28
N GLN A 56 13.01 -16.52 -2.97
CA GLN A 56 14.15 -16.14 -3.82
C GLN A 56 13.82 -15.08 -4.89
N TYR A 57 12.60 -15.11 -5.43
CA TYR A 57 12.12 -14.12 -6.41
C TYR A 57 11.84 -12.73 -5.82
N LEU A 58 11.78 -12.60 -4.50
CA LEU A 58 11.70 -11.32 -3.78
C LEU A 58 13.06 -10.87 -3.23
N ARG A 59 14.07 -11.76 -3.18
CA ARG A 59 15.43 -11.42 -2.75
C ARG A 59 16.21 -10.67 -3.83
N ASN A 60 16.02 -11.10 -5.07
CA ASN A 60 16.89 -10.73 -6.18
C ASN A 60 16.11 -9.90 -7.20
N GLY A 61 16.41 -8.60 -7.28
CA GLY A 61 15.91 -7.72 -8.32
C GLY A 61 15.20 -6.48 -7.79
N GLN A 62 15.05 -5.49 -8.67
CA GLN A 62 14.29 -4.29 -8.37
C GLN A 62 12.80 -4.61 -8.51
N LEU A 63 12.06 -4.49 -7.42
CA LEU A 63 10.59 -4.57 -7.48
C LEU A 63 10.07 -3.39 -8.29
N LEU A 64 9.09 -3.66 -9.16
CA LEU A 64 8.41 -2.61 -9.88
C LEU A 64 7.71 -1.68 -8.90
N CYS A 65 7.83 -0.36 -9.12
CA CYS A 65 7.11 0.62 -8.34
C CYS A 65 5.60 0.37 -8.43
N SER A 66 4.92 0.22 -7.29
CA SER A 66 3.48 0.04 -7.31
C SER A 66 2.80 1.35 -7.74
N ALA A 67 1.83 1.25 -8.65
CA ALA A 67 1.06 2.41 -9.09
C ALA A 67 0.36 3.12 -7.91
N ALA A 68 -0.06 2.35 -6.89
CA ALA A 68 -0.63 2.87 -5.67
C ALA A 68 0.38 3.70 -4.86
N ALA A 69 1.62 3.22 -4.71
CA ALA A 69 2.68 3.95 -4.01
C ALA A 69 3.03 5.26 -4.75
N LEU A 70 3.12 5.23 -6.08
CA LEU A 70 3.35 6.44 -6.87
C LEU A 70 2.22 7.47 -6.70
N LYS A 71 0.96 7.02 -6.76
CA LYS A 71 -0.21 7.89 -6.52
C LYS A 71 -0.20 8.47 -5.10
N ALA A 72 0.13 7.65 -4.09
CA ALA A 72 0.21 8.09 -2.69
C ALA A 72 1.31 9.14 -2.49
N ALA A 73 2.51 8.91 -3.05
CA ALA A 73 3.63 9.85 -3.00
C ALA A 73 3.26 11.18 -3.66
N HIS A 74 2.65 11.14 -4.85
CA HIS A 74 2.18 12.34 -5.54
C HIS A 74 1.13 13.09 -4.70
N LYS A 75 0.12 12.39 -4.19
CA LYS A 75 -0.93 12.97 -3.34
C LYS A 75 -0.34 13.66 -2.09
N ASN A 76 0.64 13.04 -1.44
CA ASN A 76 1.33 13.60 -0.28
C ASN A 76 2.10 14.87 -0.65
N LYS A 77 2.84 14.84 -1.76
CA LYS A 77 3.57 16.02 -2.27
C LYS A 77 2.62 17.16 -2.58
N SER A 78 1.51 16.90 -3.27
CA SER A 78 0.49 17.90 -3.56
C SER A 78 -0.10 18.47 -2.28
N ARG A 79 -0.49 17.63 -1.31
CA ARG A 79 -1.03 18.10 -0.01
C ARG A 79 -0.06 19.01 0.74
N ALA A 80 1.22 18.62 0.81
CA ALA A 80 2.24 19.45 1.45
C ALA A 80 2.36 20.82 0.76
N HIS A 81 2.40 20.83 -0.57
CA HIS A 81 2.46 22.06 -1.35
C HIS A 81 1.23 22.96 -1.13
N TRP A 82 0.03 22.38 -1.19
CA TRP A 82 -1.22 23.11 -0.94
C TRP A 82 -1.29 23.68 0.48
N LYS A 83 -0.82 22.93 1.48
CA LYS A 83 -0.71 23.41 2.86
C LYS A 83 0.19 24.65 2.95
N THR A 84 1.36 24.61 2.32
CA THR A 84 2.28 25.76 2.30
C THR A 84 1.65 26.99 1.62
N ILE A 85 0.93 26.79 0.50
CA ILE A 85 0.23 27.89 -0.18
C ILE A 85 -0.88 28.46 0.71
N TRP A 86 -1.67 27.57 1.33
CA TRP A 86 -2.78 27.94 2.20
C TRP A 86 -2.31 28.78 3.38
N GLU A 87 -1.26 28.36 4.08
CA GLU A 87 -0.68 29.06 5.24
C GLU A 87 -0.17 30.47 4.89
N LYS A 88 0.29 30.67 3.64
CA LYS A 88 0.76 31.98 3.15
C LYS A 88 -0.38 32.88 2.66
N SER A 89 -1.60 32.38 2.54
CA SER A 89 -2.71 33.14 2.00
C SER A 89 -3.23 34.18 3.02
N PRO A 90 -3.72 35.35 2.57
CA PRO A 90 -4.32 36.34 3.48
C PRO A 90 -5.51 35.80 4.28
N ARG A 91 -6.18 34.77 3.76
CA ARG A 91 -7.37 34.16 4.37
C ARG A 91 -7.03 33.18 5.49
N TYR A 92 -5.78 32.73 5.59
CA TYR A 92 -5.34 31.76 6.59
C TYR A 92 -5.63 32.24 8.02
N ALA A 93 -5.27 33.48 8.34
CA ALA A 93 -5.40 34.04 9.68
C ALA A 93 -6.84 33.98 10.22
N ARG A 94 -7.83 34.31 9.36
CA ARG A 94 -9.25 34.26 9.71
C ARG A 94 -9.82 32.83 9.72
N THR A 95 -9.32 31.97 8.85
CA THR A 95 -9.88 30.62 8.71
C THR A 95 -9.33 29.67 9.77
N ARG A 96 -8.08 29.86 10.21
CA ARG A 96 -7.46 29.07 11.28
C ARG A 96 -8.22 29.15 12.61
N THR A 97 -8.84 30.29 12.91
CA THR A 97 -9.69 30.47 14.10
C THR A 97 -11.01 29.71 14.02
N ILE A 98 -11.50 29.43 12.80
CA ILE A 98 -12.74 28.67 12.57
C ILE A 98 -12.43 27.17 12.52
N ASP A 99 -11.42 26.78 11.74
CA ASP A 99 -10.99 25.40 11.60
C ASP A 99 -9.46 25.33 11.45
N PRO A 100 -8.75 24.89 12.51
CA PRO A 100 -7.29 24.76 12.47
C PRO A 100 -6.82 23.58 11.60
N SER A 101 -7.72 22.67 11.19
CA SER A 101 -7.40 21.51 10.34
C SER A 101 -7.32 21.88 8.85
N MET A 102 -7.59 23.14 8.50
CA MET A 102 -7.52 23.62 7.12
C MET A 102 -6.08 23.71 6.58
N PRO A 103 -5.84 23.28 5.33
CA PRO A 103 -6.82 22.80 4.36
C PRO A 103 -7.22 21.35 4.68
N SER A 104 -8.53 21.11 4.83
CA SER A 104 -9.04 19.86 5.40
C SER A 104 -8.59 18.64 4.59
N SER A 105 -8.30 17.54 5.29
CA SER A 105 -7.91 16.28 4.64
C SER A 105 -9.09 15.49 4.07
N ASN A 106 -10.32 15.92 4.38
CA ASN A 106 -11.57 15.25 4.07
C ASN A 106 -12.23 15.95 2.88
N PHE A 107 -12.40 15.22 1.78
CA PHE A 107 -13.25 15.57 0.64
C PHE A 107 -14.14 14.37 0.35
#